data_AF-A0A5K1H039-F1
#
_entry.id   AF-A0A5K1H039-F1
#
_cell.length_a   1.000
_cell.length_b   1.000
_cell.length_c   1.000
_cell.angle_alpha   90.00
_cell.angle_beta   90.00
_cell.angle_gamma   90.00
#
_symmetry.space_group_name_H-M   'P 1'
#
loop_
_entity.id
_entity.type
_entity.pdbx_description
1 polymer ?
#
loop_
_entity_poly.entity_id
_entity_poly.type
_entity_poly.pdbx_seq_one_letter_code
_entity_poly.pdbx_strand_id
1 'polypeptide(L)' 'VDKLQIKLKDYNKTWLKTGCTIIADNWIDIKSGNLINFLVNNPSDTTYLKSCDINGIKKTANNLVKLFIEIIKKVRKKN' A
#
# COMPACT_ATOMS: atom_id res chain seq x y z
N VAL A 1 15.37 0.14 11.19
CA VAL A 1 14.48 0.90 10.27
C VAL A 1 15.05 0.95 8.84
N ASP A 2 16.36 0.82 8.66
CA ASP A 2 17.03 1.09 7.36
C ASP A 2 16.88 0.00 6.29
N LYS A 3 16.82 -1.29 6.69
CA LYS A 3 16.70 -2.40 5.73
C LYS A 3 15.42 -2.34 4.89
N LEU A 4 14.31 -1.86 5.46
CA LEU A 4 13.03 -1.71 4.76
C LEU A 4 13.06 -0.58 3.72
N GLN A 5 13.76 0.51 4.03
CA GLN A 5 13.90 1.63 3.10
C GLN A 5 14.79 1.28 1.91
N ILE A 6 15.87 0.52 2.15
CA ILE A 6 16.79 0.04 1.11
C ILE A 6 16.06 -0.90 0.15
N LYS A 7 15.32 -1.90 0.68
CA LYS A 7 14.52 -2.82 -0.13
C LYS A 7 13.52 -2.09 -1.03
N LEU A 8 12.77 -1.12 -0.48
CA LEU A 8 11.81 -0.34 -1.26
C LEU A 8 12.46 0.47 -2.41
N LYS A 9 13.75 0.85 -2.31
CA LYS A 9 14.46 1.53 -3.41
C LYS A 9 14.83 0.57 -4.54
N ASP A 10 15.17 -0.67 -4.24
CA ASP A 10 15.51 -1.67 -5.26
C ASP A 10 14.27 -2.19 -6.01
N TYR A 11 13.15 -2.39 -5.32
CA TYR A 11 11.89 -2.83 -5.95
C TYR A 11 11.28 -1.79 -6.92
N ASN A 12 11.53 -0.51 -6.66
CA ASN A 12 11.16 0.58 -7.56
C ASN A 12 11.70 0.39 -8.99
N LYS A 13 12.91 -0.16 -9.12
CA LYS A 13 13.56 -0.32 -10.44
C LYS A 13 12.79 -1.30 -11.33
N THR A 14 12.24 -2.37 -10.75
CA THR A 14 11.44 -3.33 -11.51
C THR A 14 10.03 -2.82 -11.76
N TRP A 15 9.40 -2.07 -10.84
CA TRP A 15 8.09 -1.44 -11.06
C TRP A 15 8.07 -0.49 -12.26
N LEU A 16 9.15 0.27 -12.46
CA LEU A 16 9.28 1.16 -13.62
C LEU A 16 9.26 0.41 -14.95
N LYS A 17 9.80 -0.81 -14.99
CA LYS A 17 9.92 -1.61 -16.22
C LYS A 17 8.68 -2.46 -16.49
N THR A 18 8.11 -3.09 -15.47
CA THR A 18 7.03 -4.08 -15.62
C THR A 18 5.67 -3.58 -15.17
N GLY A 19 5.61 -2.40 -14.57
CA GLY A 19 4.46 -1.99 -13.78
C GLY A 19 4.39 -2.73 -12.44
N CYS A 20 3.34 -2.44 -11.68
CA CYS A 20 3.04 -3.10 -10.40
C CYS A 20 1.53 -3.14 -10.14
N THR A 21 1.12 -4.05 -9.26
CA THR A 21 -0.24 -4.17 -8.75
C THR A 21 -0.26 -3.75 -7.30
N ILE A 22 -1.17 -2.85 -6.93
CA ILE A 22 -1.41 -2.48 -5.53
C ILE A 22 -2.50 -3.41 -5.00
N ILE A 23 -2.19 -4.14 -3.94
CA ILE A 23 -3.13 -5.05 -3.26
C ILE A 23 -3.56 -4.37 -1.97
N ALA A 24 -4.88 -4.26 -1.77
CA ALA A 24 -5.48 -3.80 -0.52
C ALA A 24 -6.20 -4.96 0.13
N ASP A 25 -5.66 -5.44 1.25
CA ASP A 25 -6.23 -6.50 2.04
C ASP A 25 -6.88 -5.89 3.29
N ASN A 26 -8.18 -6.12 3.47
CA ASN A 26 -8.94 -5.53 4.55
C ASN A 26 -9.09 -6.54 5.69
N TRP A 27 -8.46 -6.24 6.81
CA TRP A 27 -8.57 -7.02 8.03
C TRP A 27 -9.54 -6.31 8.98
N ILE A 28 -10.67 -6.94 9.28
CA ILE A 28 -11.58 -6.49 10.34
C ILE A 28 -11.25 -7.31 11.57
N ASP A 29 -10.51 -6.74 12.50
CA ASP A 29 -10.32 -7.36 13.80
C ASP A 29 -11.39 -6.84 14.76
N ILE A 30 -12.07 -7.76 15.41
CA ILE A 30 -13.12 -7.50 16.38
C ILE A 30 -12.55 -6.71 17.58
N LYS A 31 -11.23 -6.80 17.82
CA LYS A 31 -10.53 -6.11 18.91
C LYS A 31 -9.74 -4.85 18.50
N SER A 32 -9.05 -4.87 17.36
CA SER A 32 -8.18 -3.76 16.89
C SER A 32 -8.79 -2.87 15.80
N GLY A 33 -10.01 -3.19 15.35
CA GLY A 33 -10.78 -2.41 14.40
C GLY A 33 -10.44 -2.69 12.93
N ASN A 34 -10.90 -1.80 12.05
CA ASN A 34 -10.80 -1.97 10.60
C ASN A 34 -9.44 -1.46 10.10
N LEU A 35 -8.57 -2.38 9.68
CA LEU A 35 -7.27 -2.08 9.09
C LEU A 35 -7.26 -2.46 7.61
N ILE A 36 -6.67 -1.61 6.77
CA ILE A 36 -6.35 -1.96 5.38
C ILE A 36 -4.83 -2.08 5.25
N ASN A 37 -4.36 -3.28 4.90
CA ASN A 37 -2.98 -3.56 4.55
C ASN A 37 -2.77 -3.30 3.05
N PHE A 38 -1.81 -2.43 2.73
CA PHE A 38 -1.40 -2.18 1.36
C PHE A 38 -0.11 -2.91 1.05
N LEU A 39 -0.13 -3.71 0.00
CA LEU A 39 1.04 -4.36 -0.58
C LEU A 39 1.21 -3.90 -2.03
N VAL A 40 2.44 -4.01 -2.53
CA VAL A 40 2.75 -3.79 -3.94
C VAL A 40 3.38 -5.07 -4.46
N ASN A 41 2.78 -5.63 -5.52
CA ASN A 41 3.26 -6.82 -6.20
C ASN A 41 3.81 -6.47 -7.59
N ASN A 42 4.90 -7.12 -7.97
CA ASN A 42 5.40 -7.16 -9.35
C ASN A 42 5.85 -8.60 -9.66
N PRO A 43 6.28 -8.90 -10.89
CA PRO A 43 6.75 -10.26 -11.24
C PRO A 43 7.93 -10.77 -10.40
N SER A 44 8.65 -9.90 -9.70
CA SER A 44 9.81 -10.28 -8.89
C SER A 44 9.45 -10.59 -7.44
N ASP A 45 8.56 -9.82 -6.81
CA ASP A 45 8.25 -9.94 -5.39
C ASP A 45 6.94 -9.20 -5.00
N THR A 46 6.38 -9.57 -3.85
CA THR A 46 5.34 -8.82 -3.14
C THR A 46 5.93 -8.13 -1.91
N THR A 47 5.79 -6.81 -1.85
CA THR A 47 6.32 -5.99 -0.75
C THR A 47 5.22 -5.30 0.04
N TYR A 48 5.31 -5.38 1.37
CA TYR A 48 4.47 -4.60 2.27
C TYR A 48 4.77 -3.11 2.16
N LEU A 49 3.73 -2.29 1.95
CA LEU A 49 3.87 -0.83 1.81
C LEU A 49 3.54 -0.09 3.11
N LYS A 50 2.36 -0.36 3.68
CA LYS A 50 1.85 0.19 4.95
C LYS A 50 0.50 -0.43 5.31
N SER A 51 0.13 -0.32 6.58
CA SER A 51 -1.23 -0.56 7.07
C SER A 51 -1.88 0.78 7.42
N CYS A 52 -3.16 0.92 7.14
CA CYS A 52 -3.96 2.08 7.47
C CYS A 52 -5.06 1.68 8.44
N ASP A 53 -5.08 2.30 9.61
CA ASP A 53 -6.26 2.31 10.45
C ASP A 53 -7.34 3.15 9.78
N ILE A 54 -8.52 2.54 9.57
CA ILE A 54 -9.70 3.20 9.02
C ILE A 54 -10.82 3.32 10.08
N ASN A 55 -10.53 3.06 11.36
CA ASN A 55 -11.40 3.40 12.47
C ASN A 55 -11.56 4.93 12.52
N GLY A 56 -12.78 5.41 12.28
CA GLY A 56 -13.08 6.85 12.16
C GLY A 56 -13.17 7.36 10.72
N ILE A 57 -12.75 6.57 9.73
CA ILE A 57 -13.04 6.86 8.33
C ILE A 57 -14.41 6.27 7.98
N LYS A 58 -15.34 7.14 7.60
CA LYS A 58 -16.61 6.66 7.03
C LYS A 58 -16.31 5.85 5.77
N LYS A 59 -16.75 4.58 5.72
CA LYS A 59 -16.52 3.64 4.60
C LYS A 59 -17.34 4.01 3.36
N THR A 60 -17.20 5.24 2.87
CA THR A 60 -17.80 5.71 1.62
C THR A 60 -16.83 5.49 0.47
N ALA A 61 -17.36 5.32 -0.74
CA ALA A 61 -16.54 5.23 -1.95
C ALA A 61 -15.55 6.40 -2.07
N ASN A 62 -16.00 7.62 -1.79
CA ASN A 62 -15.17 8.83 -1.86
C ASN A 62 -13.97 8.79 -0.90
N ASN A 63 -14.16 8.32 0.33
CA ASN A 63 -13.07 8.23 1.30
C ASN A 63 -12.07 7.14 0.93
N LEU A 64 -12.55 6.01 0.43
CA LEU A 64 -11.69 4.95 -0.08
C LEU A 64 -10.89 5.42 -1.30
N VAL A 65 -11.52 6.10 -2.27
CA VAL A 65 -10.82 6.67 -3.44
C VAL A 65 -9.69 7.62 -3.00
N LYS A 66 -9.95 8.50 -2.04
CA LYS A 66 -8.90 9.38 -1.47
C LYS A 66 -7.74 8.57 -0.87
N LEU A 67 -8.06 7.52 -0.10
CA LEU A 67 -7.04 6.63 0.48
C LEU A 67 -6.20 5.95 -0.60
N PHE A 68 -6.82 5.37 -1.64
CA PHE A 68 -6.11 4.74 -2.75
C PHE A 68 -5.26 5.73 -3.54
N ILE A 69 -5.76 6.95 -3.80
CA ILE A 69 -4.99 8.00 -4.47
C ILE A 69 -3.70 8.32 -3.69
N GLU A 70 -3.76 8.44 -2.36
CA GLU A 70 -2.58 8.69 -1.53
C GLU A 70 -1.56 7.53 -1.60
N ILE A 71 -2.05 6.28 -1.66
CA ILE A 71 -1.18 5.10 -1.86
C ILE A 71 -0.52 5.14 -3.23
N ILE A 72 -1.29 5.38 -4.30
CA ILE A 72 -0.78 5.47 -5.68
C ILE A 72 0.27 6.58 -5.78
N LYS A 73 -0.01 7.75 -5.20
CA LYS A 73 0.98 8.85 -5.16
C LYS A 73 2.25 8.46 -4.41
N LYS A 74 2.16 7.67 -3.33
CA LYS A 74 3.34 7.20 -2.59
C LYS A 74 4.20 6.25 -3.40
N VAL A 75 3.56 5.34 -4.14
CA VAL A 75 4.25 4.43 -5.09
C VAL A 75 4.86 5.25 -6.24
N ARG A 76 4.13 6.24 -6.77
CA ARG A 76 4.60 7.09 -7.88
C ARG A 76 5.68 8.11 -7.50
N LYS A 77 5.60 8.79 -6.35
CA LYS A 77 6.61 9.78 -5.91
C LYS A 77 7.96 9.16 -5.58
N LYS A 78 7.97 7.85 -5.34
CA LYS A 78 9.21 7.11 -5.19
C LYS A 78 9.86 6.82 -6.55
N ASN A 79 9.11 6.92 -7.65
CA ASN A 79 9.58 6.76 -9.03
C ASN A 79 10.07 8.08 -9.63
#